data_AF-A0A9W9IDK7-F1
#
_entry.id   AF-A0A9W9IDK7-F1
#
_cell.length_a   1.000
_cell.length_b   1.000
_cell.length_c   1.000
_cell.angle_alpha   90.00
_cell.angle_beta   90.00
_cell.angle_gamma   90.00
#
_symmetry.space_group_name_H-M   'P 1'
#
loop_
_entity.id
_entity.type
_entity.pdbx_description
1 polymer ?
#
loop_
_entity_poly.entity_id
_entity_poly.type
_entity_poly.pdbx_seq_one_letter_code
_entity_poly.pdbx_strand_id
1 'polypeptide(L)'
;MKSFFTLAAFAVGTHALASRAASCCFHLTASGGSSGSVGQLSDGQNRIGDNSLSPAEFCISSDGSITDGSGRGCILTPPTTQFQCDVGATPTSGFSISSTGMLQFQGSSTFFSCQTGQNGGSNIHTTLSSALSDCQTIELTADSCIPSTSTSPAQNSCPTTLTSGNFEFPHLITPIDSSSPNTAHSTQFNGKVTSTVSSIFNFDIPQADSGKTCSLVFLFPQKADLQTSSFTFSGDGKIDFAKLSQPASSSTTFNNAPSVSADLGTITVSPGNSFVVSTFSCPAGQTVAFEMKNAGSTNLEFFEDFNPAPI
;
A
#
# COMPACT_ATOMS: atom_id res chain seq x y z
N MET A 1 55.94 27.08 46.81
CA MET A 1 54.95 26.02 47.03
C MET A 1 53.66 26.43 46.33
N LYS A 2 53.13 25.52 45.51
CA LYS A 2 51.99 25.70 44.62
C LYS A 2 50.69 25.80 45.44
N SER A 3 49.74 26.64 45.02
CA SER A 3 48.33 26.30 45.16
C SER A 3 47.51 26.95 44.05
N PHE A 4 46.76 26.11 43.35
CA PHE A 4 45.94 26.40 42.18
C PHE A 4 44.54 26.85 42.63
N PHE A 5 43.97 27.86 41.98
CA PHE A 5 42.54 28.13 42.03
C PHE A 5 41.89 27.60 40.75
N THR A 6 41.12 26.54 40.92
CA THR A 6 40.38 25.82 39.89
C THR A 6 39.14 26.61 39.47
N LEU A 7 39.01 26.89 38.18
CA LEU A 7 37.78 27.40 37.58
C LEU A 7 36.71 26.31 37.62
N ALA A 8 35.56 26.58 38.25
CA ALA A 8 34.38 25.74 38.15
C ALA A 8 33.71 26.00 36.79
N ALA A 9 33.84 25.05 35.86
CA ALA A 9 33.09 25.04 34.61
C ALA A 9 31.69 24.46 34.88
N PHE A 10 30.66 25.25 34.63
CA PHE A 10 29.29 24.75 34.53
C PHE A 10 29.16 23.93 33.25
N ALA A 11 29.26 22.61 33.37
CA ALA A 11 28.90 21.70 32.30
C ALA A 11 27.38 21.72 32.15
N VAL A 12 26.89 22.43 31.13
CA VAL A 12 25.51 22.31 30.66
C VAL A 12 25.41 20.95 29.98
N GLY A 13 25.01 19.93 30.73
CA GLY A 13 24.65 18.63 30.17
C GLY A 13 23.39 18.83 29.34
N THR A 14 23.54 18.89 28.01
CA THR A 14 22.41 18.70 27.10
C THR A 14 21.96 17.26 27.24
N HIS A 15 21.04 17.01 28.17
CA HIS A 15 20.17 15.85 28.07
C HIS A 15 19.37 16.06 26.79
N ALA A 16 19.85 15.47 25.69
CA ALA A 16 19.02 15.25 24.53
C ALA A 16 17.79 14.49 25.05
N LEU A 17 16.67 15.20 25.14
CA LEU A 17 15.36 14.60 25.29
C LEU A 17 15.21 13.71 24.06
N ALA A 18 15.55 12.42 24.20
CA ALA A 18 15.01 11.42 23.32
C ALA A 18 13.50 11.53 23.50
N SER A 19 12.87 12.27 22.59
CA SER A 19 11.42 12.28 22.47
C SER A 19 11.06 10.81 22.31
N ARG A 20 10.49 10.22 23.36
CA ARG A 20 9.81 8.93 23.25
C ARG A 20 8.58 9.17 22.39
N ALA A 21 8.81 9.40 21.10
CA ALA A 21 7.81 9.16 20.07
C ALA A 21 7.37 7.71 20.29
N ALA A 22 6.06 7.47 20.24
CA ALA A 22 5.50 6.16 20.48
C ALA A 22 6.12 5.16 19.48
N SER A 23 7.16 4.46 19.90
CA SER A 23 7.83 3.44 19.12
C SER A 23 7.01 2.17 19.25
N CYS A 24 6.54 1.65 18.12
CA CYS A 24 5.85 0.37 18.09
C CYS A 24 6.85 -0.73 17.70
N CYS A 25 6.82 -1.87 18.40
CA CYS A 25 7.72 -2.99 18.14
C CYS A 25 7.02 -4.19 17.48
N PHE A 26 7.75 -4.88 16.59
CA PHE A 26 7.29 -5.96 15.71
C PHE A 26 8.44 -6.90 15.35
N HIS A 27 8.11 -8.09 14.89
CA HIS A 27 9.02 -9.02 14.21
C HIS A 27 8.71 -9.03 12.72
N LEU A 28 9.71 -9.35 11.90
CA LEU A 28 9.54 -9.47 10.44
C LEU A 28 9.54 -10.92 10.00
N THR A 29 8.63 -11.26 9.09
CA THR A 29 8.60 -12.53 8.36
C THR A 29 8.72 -12.25 6.87
N ALA A 30 9.59 -12.99 6.19
CA ALA A 30 9.76 -12.91 4.75
C ALA A 30 8.89 -13.92 4.01
N SER A 31 8.44 -13.53 2.82
CA SER A 31 7.78 -14.37 1.83
C SER A 31 8.27 -14.05 0.42
N GLY A 32 8.06 -14.97 -0.53
CA GLY A 32 8.55 -14.86 -1.92
C GLY A 32 9.74 -15.77 -2.16
N GLY A 33 10.82 -15.23 -2.74
CA GLY A 33 12.01 -16.01 -3.11
C GLY A 33 12.81 -16.60 -1.93
N SER A 34 12.79 -15.93 -0.78
CA SER A 34 13.17 -16.51 0.52
C SER A 34 11.99 -16.39 1.47
N SER A 35 11.84 -17.35 2.39
CA SER A 35 10.78 -17.33 3.38
C SER A 35 11.27 -17.67 4.77
N GLY A 36 10.56 -17.18 5.79
CA GLY A 36 10.88 -17.41 7.20
C GLY A 36 11.10 -16.12 7.98
N SER A 37 11.32 -16.24 9.29
CA SER A 37 11.55 -15.09 10.16
C SER A 37 12.86 -14.37 9.82
N VAL A 38 12.85 -13.05 9.98
CA VAL A 38 14.08 -12.24 9.95
C VAL A 38 14.73 -12.32 11.32
N GLY A 39 15.93 -12.90 11.35
CA GLY A 39 16.81 -12.89 12.51
C GLY A 39 17.93 -11.86 12.34
N GLN A 40 18.69 -11.62 13.41
CA GLN A 40 19.76 -10.64 13.39
C GLN A 40 21.04 -11.19 14.03
N LEU A 41 22.17 -11.00 13.35
CA LEU A 41 23.49 -11.33 13.88
C LEU A 41 23.92 -10.33 14.96
N SER A 42 24.87 -10.75 15.81
CA SER A 42 25.44 -9.89 16.85
C SER A 42 26.15 -8.66 16.30
N ASP A 43 26.60 -8.69 15.06
CA ASP A 43 27.21 -7.55 14.36
C ASP A 43 26.19 -6.56 13.77
N GLY A 44 24.90 -6.91 13.75
CA GLY A 44 23.81 -6.04 13.31
C GLY A 44 23.12 -6.48 12.02
N GLN A 45 23.69 -7.43 11.27
CA GLN A 45 23.12 -7.85 9.98
C GLN A 45 21.79 -8.59 10.15
N ASN A 46 20.76 -8.16 9.42
CA ASN A 46 19.46 -8.84 9.38
C ASN A 46 19.44 -9.89 8.26
N ARG A 47 18.99 -11.11 8.59
CA ARG A 47 18.99 -12.27 7.67
C ARG A 47 17.69 -13.05 7.72
N ILE A 48 17.34 -13.64 6.58
CA ILE A 48 16.23 -14.58 6.44
C ILE A 48 16.80 -15.99 6.37
N GLY A 49 16.18 -16.95 7.08
CA GLY A 49 16.49 -18.38 6.95
C GLY A 49 17.85 -18.83 7.50
N ASP A 50 18.57 -17.96 8.21
CA ASP A 50 19.81 -18.35 8.89
C ASP A 50 19.48 -19.24 10.10
N ASN A 51 19.90 -20.50 10.03
CA ASN A 51 19.55 -21.52 11.03
C ASN A 51 20.14 -21.28 12.43
N SER A 52 21.05 -20.30 12.56
CA SER A 52 21.65 -19.93 13.84
C SER A 52 20.91 -18.80 14.55
N LEU A 53 19.92 -18.17 13.89
CA LEU A 53 19.28 -16.96 14.38
C LEU A 53 17.85 -17.22 14.84
N SER A 54 17.47 -16.61 15.97
CA SER A 54 16.09 -16.44 16.37
C SER A 54 15.49 -15.19 15.71
N PRO A 55 14.14 -15.09 15.61
CA PRO A 55 13.49 -13.86 15.17
C PRO A 55 13.99 -12.64 15.94
N ALA A 56 14.28 -11.56 15.23
CA ALA A 56 14.70 -10.29 15.80
C ALA A 56 13.51 -9.36 16.01
N GLU A 57 13.52 -8.63 17.13
CA GLU A 57 12.55 -7.57 17.40
C GLU A 57 13.05 -6.26 16.79
N PHE A 58 12.14 -5.52 16.16
CA PHE A 58 12.35 -4.21 15.58
C PHE A 58 11.33 -3.23 16.14
N CYS A 59 11.70 -1.97 16.32
CA CYS A 59 10.80 -0.91 16.75
C CYS A 59 10.83 0.25 15.77
N ILE A 60 9.67 0.62 15.23
CA ILE A 60 9.53 1.75 14.29
C ILE A 60 9.00 2.98 15.02
N SER A 61 9.61 4.13 14.72
CA SER A 61 9.23 5.44 15.21
C SER A 61 8.34 6.17 14.20
N SER A 62 7.63 7.22 14.65
CA SER A 62 6.69 7.98 13.82
C SER A 62 7.31 8.69 12.62
N ASP A 63 8.62 8.90 12.62
CA ASP A 63 9.42 9.46 11.52
C ASP A 63 9.89 8.39 10.52
N GLY A 64 9.47 7.13 10.69
CA GLY A 64 9.87 6.02 9.84
C GLY A 64 11.28 5.50 10.09
N SER A 65 11.88 5.83 11.23
CA SER A 65 13.16 5.29 11.70
C SER A 65 12.94 3.95 12.42
N ILE A 66 13.78 2.94 12.17
CA ILE A 66 13.73 1.64 12.85
C ILE A 66 14.95 1.44 13.77
N THR A 67 14.74 0.89 14.95
CA THR A 67 15.78 0.32 15.81
C THR A 67 15.52 -1.16 16.05
N ASP A 68 16.54 -1.96 16.39
CA ASP A 68 16.31 -3.32 16.90
C ASP A 68 15.97 -3.33 18.40
N GLY A 69 15.67 -4.53 18.94
CA GLY A 69 15.38 -4.74 20.37
C GLY A 69 16.53 -4.41 21.32
N SER A 70 17.75 -4.21 20.82
CA SER A 70 18.91 -3.71 21.59
C SER A 70 19.10 -2.19 21.47
N GLY A 71 18.23 -1.50 20.71
CA GLY A 71 18.29 -0.07 20.47
C GLY A 71 19.34 0.34 19.42
N ARG A 72 19.87 -0.60 18.62
CA ARG A 72 20.77 -0.28 17.50
C ARG A 72 19.96 0.31 16.36
N GLY A 73 20.45 1.38 15.75
CA GLY A 73 19.75 2.04 14.66
C GLY A 73 19.84 1.24 13.36
N CYS A 74 18.70 0.95 12.75
CA CYS A 74 18.64 0.25 11.47
C CYS A 74 18.89 1.21 10.31
N ILE A 75 19.81 0.81 9.44
CA ILE A 75 20.32 1.58 8.32
C ILE A 75 20.26 0.77 7.03
N LEU A 76 20.37 1.49 5.90
CA LEU A 76 20.60 0.90 4.59
C LEU A 76 22.05 1.18 4.19
N THR A 77 22.92 0.18 4.22
CA THR A 77 24.34 0.43 3.97
C THR A 77 24.66 0.65 2.50
N PRO A 78 25.38 1.73 2.16
CA PRO A 78 25.94 1.88 0.83
C PRO A 78 27.02 0.82 0.56
N PRO A 79 27.21 0.38 -0.71
CA PRO A 79 26.43 0.77 -1.89
C PRO A 79 25.20 -0.12 -2.14
N THR A 80 25.00 -1.17 -1.36
CA THR A 80 24.05 -2.26 -1.67
C THR A 80 22.68 -2.10 -1.01
N THR A 81 22.49 -1.05 -0.22
CA THR A 81 21.28 -0.79 0.56
C THR A 81 20.88 -1.96 1.45
N GLN A 82 21.86 -2.65 2.05
CA GLN A 82 21.59 -3.77 2.95
C GLN A 82 20.92 -3.26 4.23
N PHE A 83 19.82 -3.89 4.62
CA PHE A 83 19.11 -3.60 5.85
C PHE A 83 19.80 -4.26 7.05
N GLN A 84 20.41 -3.43 7.91
CA GLN A 84 21.18 -3.86 9.09
C GLN A 84 20.99 -2.88 10.24
N CYS A 85 21.15 -3.31 11.49
CA CYS A 85 21.07 -2.41 12.64
C CYS A 85 22.36 -2.42 13.46
N ASP A 86 23.08 -1.30 13.41
CA ASP A 86 24.45 -1.19 13.89
C ASP A 86 24.53 -0.40 15.20
N VAL A 87 25.48 -0.77 16.05
CA VAL A 87 25.72 -0.06 17.32
C VAL A 87 26.10 1.39 17.06
N GLY A 88 25.33 2.32 17.62
CA GLY A 88 25.58 3.76 17.50
C GLY A 88 25.23 4.36 16.14
N ALA A 89 24.63 3.60 15.23
CA ALA A 89 24.16 4.14 13.95
C ALA A 89 22.92 5.02 14.15
N THR A 90 22.87 6.13 13.42
CA THR A 90 21.65 6.93 13.27
C THR A 90 20.71 6.18 12.32
N PRO A 91 19.48 5.82 12.76
CA PRO A 91 18.53 5.10 11.92
C PRO A 91 18.25 5.82 10.60
N THR A 92 18.10 5.05 9.53
CA THR A 92 17.60 5.57 8.25
C THR A 92 16.09 5.75 8.34
N SER A 93 15.60 6.96 8.09
CA SER A 93 14.16 7.26 8.03
C SER A 93 13.55 6.85 6.68
N GLY A 94 12.23 6.76 6.64
CA GLY A 94 11.48 6.45 5.41
C GLY A 94 10.98 5.00 5.33
N PHE A 95 11.11 4.24 6.42
CA PHE A 95 10.34 3.01 6.57
C PHE A 95 8.91 3.31 7.01
N SER A 96 8.00 2.43 6.63
CA SER A 96 6.63 2.41 7.13
C SER A 96 6.11 0.99 7.18
N ILE A 97 5.13 0.74 8.05
CA ILE A 97 4.33 -0.48 8.00
C ILE A 97 3.02 -0.12 7.31
N SER A 98 2.69 -0.83 6.23
CA SER A 98 1.42 -0.63 5.53
C SER A 98 0.24 -1.07 6.41
N SER A 99 -0.97 -0.73 5.99
CA SER A 99 -2.19 -1.26 6.61
C SER A 99 -2.33 -2.78 6.51
N THR A 100 -1.59 -3.43 5.61
CA THR A 100 -1.52 -4.89 5.47
C THR A 100 -0.38 -5.51 6.28
N GLY A 101 0.34 -4.72 7.08
CA GLY A 101 1.49 -5.17 7.85
C GLY A 101 2.77 -5.31 7.02
N MET A 102 2.78 -4.95 5.74
CA MET A 102 4.00 -5.02 4.94
C MET A 102 4.96 -3.89 5.32
N LEU A 103 6.20 -4.24 5.60
CA LEU A 103 7.27 -3.26 5.70
C LEU A 103 7.46 -2.63 4.32
N GLN A 104 7.62 -1.32 4.30
CA GLN A 104 7.91 -0.53 3.13
C GLN A 104 9.12 0.35 3.40
N PHE A 105 9.91 0.62 2.36
CA PHE A 105 10.91 1.67 2.36
C PHE A 105 10.60 2.63 1.22
N GLN A 106 10.41 3.92 1.54
CA GLN A 106 10.01 4.96 0.58
C GLN A 106 8.77 4.56 -0.25
N GLY A 107 7.81 3.88 0.39
CA GLY A 107 6.57 3.39 -0.22
C GLY A 107 6.68 2.08 -1.00
N SER A 108 7.88 1.54 -1.22
CA SER A 108 8.09 0.23 -1.86
C SER A 108 8.10 -0.88 -0.81
N SER A 109 7.27 -1.91 -1.00
CA SER A 109 7.32 -3.16 -0.21
C SER A 109 8.22 -4.24 -0.83
N THR A 110 8.83 -3.95 -1.97
CA THR A 110 9.74 -4.86 -2.66
C THR A 110 11.11 -4.80 -2.00
N PHE A 111 11.56 -5.95 -1.49
CA PHE A 111 12.92 -6.17 -1.01
C PHE A 111 13.58 -7.28 -1.81
N PHE A 112 14.88 -7.42 -1.63
CA PHE A 112 15.68 -8.46 -2.28
C PHE A 112 16.44 -9.25 -1.21
N SER A 113 16.30 -10.57 -1.24
CA SER A 113 17.07 -11.49 -0.41
C SER A 113 18.23 -12.05 -1.23
N CYS A 114 19.47 -11.80 -0.85
CA CYS A 114 20.65 -12.33 -1.54
C CYS A 114 21.35 -13.35 -0.65
N GLN A 115 21.62 -14.55 -1.20
CA GLN A 115 22.21 -15.63 -0.43
C GLN A 115 23.60 -15.24 0.08
N THR A 116 23.87 -15.51 1.36
CA THR A 116 25.19 -15.23 1.96
C THR A 116 26.18 -16.37 1.77
N GLY A 117 25.71 -17.55 1.37
CA GLY A 117 26.48 -18.80 1.38
C GLY A 117 26.81 -19.31 2.79
N GLN A 118 26.27 -18.69 3.84
CA GLN A 118 26.56 -19.01 5.25
C GLN A 118 25.27 -19.39 5.97
N ASN A 119 25.28 -20.51 6.71
CA ASN A 119 24.20 -20.96 7.59
C ASN A 119 22.78 -21.06 6.98
N GLY A 120 22.67 -21.04 5.65
CA GLY A 120 21.39 -20.96 4.93
C GLY A 120 20.77 -19.55 4.90
N GLY A 121 21.46 -18.55 5.43
CA GLY A 121 20.96 -17.19 5.55
C GLY A 121 21.08 -16.36 4.28
N SER A 122 20.11 -15.47 4.08
CA SER A 122 20.11 -14.45 3.03
C SER A 122 20.07 -13.05 3.65
N ASN A 123 20.93 -12.14 3.18
CA ASN A 123 20.89 -10.72 3.55
C ASN A 123 19.73 -10.01 2.83
N ILE A 124 19.19 -8.95 3.44
CA ILE A 124 18.04 -8.20 2.94
C ILE A 124 18.50 -6.86 2.34
N HIS A 125 18.01 -6.50 1.17
CA HIS A 125 18.34 -5.26 0.46
C HIS A 125 17.08 -4.55 -0.03
N THR A 126 17.12 -3.21 -0.13
CA THR A 126 16.01 -2.43 -0.73
C THR A 126 16.14 -2.24 -2.24
N THR A 127 17.35 -2.41 -2.79
CA THR A 127 17.64 -2.26 -4.22
C THR A 127 18.61 -3.32 -4.68
N LEU A 128 18.52 -3.70 -5.96
CA LEU A 128 19.54 -4.53 -6.61
C LEU A 128 20.69 -3.67 -7.12
N SER A 129 21.90 -4.22 -7.10
CA SER A 129 23.08 -3.60 -7.71
C SER A 129 23.98 -4.68 -8.32
N SER A 130 24.91 -4.28 -9.18
CA SER A 130 25.90 -5.20 -9.77
C SER A 130 26.87 -5.79 -8.74
N ALA A 131 26.90 -5.26 -7.51
CA ALA A 131 27.68 -5.81 -6.41
C ALA A 131 26.99 -6.97 -5.69
N LEU A 132 25.74 -7.29 -6.06
CA LEU A 132 24.95 -8.37 -5.46
C LEU A 132 24.76 -9.51 -6.47
N SER A 133 24.82 -10.74 -5.97
CA SER A 133 24.51 -11.97 -6.72
C SER A 133 23.49 -12.81 -5.97
N ASP A 134 22.87 -13.75 -6.68
CA ASP A 134 21.97 -14.76 -6.09
C ASP A 134 20.81 -14.15 -5.27
N CYS A 135 20.26 -13.06 -5.81
CA CYS A 135 19.17 -12.32 -5.21
C CYS A 135 17.82 -12.76 -5.74
N GLN A 136 16.83 -12.80 -4.85
CA GLN A 136 15.44 -13.05 -5.18
C GLN A 136 14.56 -11.96 -4.58
N THR A 137 13.48 -11.64 -5.27
CA THR A 137 12.47 -10.70 -4.77
C THR A 137 11.73 -11.32 -3.59
N ILE A 138 11.54 -10.52 -2.54
CA ILE A 138 10.82 -10.88 -1.34
C ILE A 138 9.97 -9.72 -0.85
N GLU A 139 9.00 -10.07 -0.01
CA GLU A 139 8.24 -9.13 0.80
C GLU A 139 8.51 -9.41 2.27
N LEU A 140 8.37 -8.37 3.10
CA LEU A 140 8.56 -8.46 4.54
C LEU A 140 7.27 -8.02 5.24
N THR A 141 6.75 -8.87 6.12
CA THR A 141 5.54 -8.62 6.89
C THR A 141 5.86 -8.50 8.37
N ALA A 142 5.42 -7.41 8.98
CA ALA A 142 5.44 -7.17 10.41
C ALA A 142 4.25 -7.88 11.09
N ASP A 143 4.50 -8.49 12.23
CA ASP A 143 3.46 -9.13 13.07
C ASP A 143 2.64 -8.12 13.91
N SER A 144 3.10 -6.88 13.99
CA SER A 144 2.55 -5.79 14.79
C SER A 144 2.83 -4.45 14.12
N CYS A 145 2.46 -3.33 14.75
CA CYS A 145 2.72 -1.98 14.25
C CYS A 145 2.05 -1.62 12.94
N ILE A 146 1.05 -2.41 12.58
CA ILE A 146 0.04 -2.05 11.60
C ILE A 146 -0.61 -0.77 12.13
N PRO A 147 -0.54 0.35 11.40
CA PRO A 147 -1.08 1.61 11.87
C PRO A 147 -2.58 1.45 12.16
N SER A 148 -2.91 1.40 13.44
CA SER A 148 -4.28 1.42 13.93
C SER A 148 -4.81 2.82 13.74
N THR A 149 -5.71 3.02 12.79
CA THR A 149 -6.45 4.27 12.66
C THR A 149 -7.21 4.53 13.95
N SER A 150 -6.83 5.58 14.68
CA SER A 150 -7.50 5.99 15.91
C SER A 150 -8.93 6.46 15.60
N THR A 151 -9.88 5.60 15.94
CA THR A 151 -11.33 5.86 16.16
C THR A 151 -12.11 6.61 15.09
N SER A 152 -12.65 5.84 14.15
CA SER A 152 -14.10 5.77 13.92
C SER A 152 -14.51 4.30 13.79
N PRO A 153 -15.71 3.90 14.26
CA PRO A 153 -15.98 2.52 14.68
C PRO A 153 -15.95 1.53 13.51
N ALA A 154 -15.22 0.43 13.73
CA ALA A 154 -15.26 -0.86 13.04
C ALA A 154 -15.74 -0.87 11.57
N GLN A 155 -14.80 -0.92 10.63
CA GLN A 155 -15.05 -1.48 9.31
C GLN A 155 -14.00 -2.55 9.05
N ASN A 156 -14.46 -3.81 9.00
CA ASN A 156 -13.71 -4.95 8.51
C ASN A 156 -13.12 -4.59 7.13
N SER A 157 -11.81 -4.33 7.04
CA SER A 157 -11.17 -4.11 5.74
C SER A 157 -11.11 -5.45 5.02
N CYS A 158 -11.99 -5.65 4.04
CA CYS A 158 -11.93 -6.78 3.13
C CYS A 158 -10.58 -6.76 2.38
N PRO A 159 -9.91 -7.91 2.21
CA PRO A 159 -8.68 -8.00 1.43
C PRO A 159 -8.89 -7.45 0.01
N THR A 160 -7.92 -6.68 -0.50
CA THR A 160 -7.93 -6.16 -1.88
C THR A 160 -7.43 -7.20 -2.91
N THR A 161 -7.02 -8.38 -2.46
CA THR A 161 -6.69 -9.50 -3.34
C THR A 161 -7.98 -10.13 -3.86
N LEU A 162 -8.24 -10.01 -5.17
CA LEU A 162 -9.34 -10.71 -5.83
C LEU A 162 -9.10 -12.23 -5.77
N THR A 163 -9.53 -12.86 -4.67
CA THR A 163 -9.52 -14.31 -4.56
C THR A 163 -10.73 -14.84 -5.32
N SER A 164 -10.52 -15.81 -6.20
CA SER A 164 -11.60 -16.41 -7.00
C SER A 164 -12.82 -16.74 -6.14
N GLY A 165 -13.98 -16.20 -6.53
CA GLY A 165 -15.26 -16.41 -5.85
C GLY A 165 -15.60 -15.45 -4.70
N ASN A 166 -14.73 -14.47 -4.38
CA ASN A 166 -14.94 -13.50 -3.29
C ASN A 166 -15.04 -12.04 -3.78
N PHE A 167 -15.26 -11.81 -5.07
CA PHE A 167 -15.41 -10.46 -5.63
C PHE A 167 -16.48 -10.42 -6.71
N GLU A 168 -17.06 -9.23 -6.88
CA GLU A 168 -17.93 -8.90 -8.00
C GLU A 168 -17.17 -8.01 -8.98
N PHE A 169 -17.33 -8.29 -10.28
CA PHE A 169 -16.87 -7.42 -11.36
C PHE A 169 -18.05 -6.61 -11.91
N PRO A 170 -17.82 -5.47 -12.57
CA PRO A 170 -18.91 -4.67 -13.10
C PRO A 170 -19.64 -5.40 -14.23
N HIS A 171 -20.96 -5.45 -14.12
CA HIS A 171 -21.85 -6.04 -15.12
C HIS A 171 -22.34 -5.02 -16.16
N LEU A 172 -22.11 -3.73 -15.91
CA LEU A 172 -22.25 -2.63 -16.86
C LEU A 172 -21.11 -1.64 -16.63
N ILE A 173 -20.44 -1.23 -17.70
CA ILE A 173 -19.57 -0.05 -17.71
C ILE A 173 -20.13 0.90 -18.76
N THR A 174 -20.61 2.07 -18.36
CA THR A 174 -21.13 3.07 -19.30
C THR A 174 -20.46 4.42 -19.10
N PRO A 175 -19.83 4.99 -20.14
CA PRO A 175 -19.35 6.36 -20.07
C PRO A 175 -20.51 7.34 -20.17
N ILE A 176 -20.38 8.47 -19.48
CA ILE A 176 -21.21 9.66 -19.70
C ILE A 176 -20.30 10.82 -20.06
N ASP A 177 -20.66 11.58 -21.10
CA ASP A 177 -19.82 12.65 -21.64
C ASP A 177 -20.57 13.98 -21.62
N SER A 178 -20.08 14.92 -20.82
CA SER A 178 -20.62 16.28 -20.76
C SER A 178 -20.48 17.06 -22.07
N SER A 179 -19.55 16.67 -22.95
CA SER A 179 -19.40 17.26 -24.29
C SER A 179 -20.48 16.79 -25.28
N SER A 180 -21.11 15.64 -24.99
CA SER A 180 -22.18 15.03 -25.79
C SER A 180 -23.33 14.56 -24.89
N PRO A 181 -24.03 15.47 -24.20
CA PRO A 181 -24.75 15.13 -22.97
C PRO A 181 -26.05 14.31 -23.15
N ASN A 182 -26.50 14.15 -24.39
CA ASN A 182 -27.67 13.33 -24.76
C ASN A 182 -27.28 12.01 -25.45
N THR A 183 -25.98 11.73 -25.58
CA THR A 183 -25.50 10.48 -26.18
C THR A 183 -25.45 9.40 -25.11
N ALA A 184 -26.15 8.29 -25.36
CA ALA A 184 -26.01 7.08 -24.57
C ALA A 184 -25.01 6.15 -25.25
N HIS A 185 -24.28 5.40 -24.44
CA HIS A 185 -23.38 4.36 -24.91
C HIS A 185 -23.90 3.00 -24.45
N SER A 186 -23.68 1.96 -25.26
CA SER A 186 -23.84 0.58 -24.78
C SER A 186 -22.84 0.29 -23.67
N THR A 187 -22.96 -0.88 -23.03
CA THR A 187 -21.89 -1.37 -22.17
C THR A 187 -20.55 -1.35 -22.91
N GLN A 188 -19.52 -0.90 -22.21
CA GLN A 188 -18.13 -0.89 -22.65
C GLN A 188 -17.35 -1.93 -21.84
N PHE A 189 -16.10 -2.14 -22.23
CA PHE A 189 -15.13 -2.92 -21.47
C PHE A 189 -14.10 -2.02 -20.76
N ASN A 190 -14.10 -0.71 -21.05
CA ASN A 190 -13.10 0.21 -20.52
C ASN A 190 -13.73 1.18 -19.53
N GLY A 191 -13.07 1.38 -18.40
CA GLY A 191 -13.27 2.54 -17.56
C GLY A 191 -12.51 3.75 -18.13
N LYS A 192 -13.15 4.92 -18.10
CA LYS A 192 -12.61 6.17 -18.64
C LYS A 192 -12.94 7.38 -17.76
N VAL A 193 -11.91 8.16 -17.46
CA VAL A 193 -12.00 9.43 -16.73
C VAL A 193 -11.22 10.47 -17.51
N THR A 194 -11.89 11.52 -17.97
CA THR A 194 -11.27 12.70 -18.61
C THR A 194 -11.92 13.97 -18.04
N SER A 195 -11.53 15.15 -18.54
CA SER A 195 -12.19 16.40 -18.16
C SER A 195 -13.69 16.47 -18.53
N THR A 196 -14.16 15.64 -19.47
CA THR A 196 -15.57 15.63 -19.89
C THR A 196 -16.27 14.29 -19.72
N VAL A 197 -15.51 13.19 -19.63
CA VAL A 197 -16.02 11.82 -19.55
C VAL A 197 -15.87 11.28 -18.14
N SER A 198 -16.97 10.82 -17.56
CA SER A 198 -17.01 9.95 -16.37
C SER A 198 -17.40 8.53 -16.79
N SER A 199 -17.07 7.53 -15.97
CA SER A 199 -17.56 6.17 -16.15
C SER A 199 -18.42 5.73 -14.99
N ILE A 200 -19.56 5.10 -15.30
CA ILE A 200 -20.47 4.51 -14.32
C ILE A 200 -20.38 2.99 -14.42
N PHE A 201 -20.25 2.34 -13.27
CA PHE A 201 -20.08 0.91 -13.12
C PHE A 201 -21.26 0.35 -12.33
N ASN A 202 -21.99 -0.64 -12.87
CA ASN A 202 -22.98 -1.38 -12.10
C ASN A 202 -22.40 -2.70 -11.61
N PHE A 203 -22.70 -3.05 -10.36
CA PHE A 203 -22.36 -4.33 -9.75
C PHE A 203 -23.64 -5.02 -9.28
N ASP A 204 -23.83 -6.28 -9.66
CA ASP A 204 -24.95 -7.10 -9.22
C ASP A 204 -24.53 -7.86 -7.96
N ILE A 205 -24.97 -7.42 -6.79
CA ILE A 205 -24.53 -8.02 -5.52
C ILE A 205 -25.37 -9.28 -5.25
N PRO A 206 -24.77 -10.48 -5.16
CA PRO A 206 -25.51 -11.72 -4.94
C PRO A 206 -26.33 -11.70 -3.66
N GLN A 207 -27.50 -12.35 -3.69
CA GLN A 207 -28.32 -12.55 -2.48
C GLN A 207 -27.56 -13.30 -1.37
N ALA A 208 -26.60 -14.15 -1.74
CA ALA A 208 -25.75 -14.91 -0.83
C ALA A 208 -24.81 -14.03 0.02
N ASP A 209 -24.63 -12.75 -0.34
CA ASP A 209 -23.82 -11.80 0.42
C ASP A 209 -24.61 -11.03 1.49
N SER A 210 -25.84 -11.46 1.76
CA SER A 210 -26.66 -10.88 2.83
C SER A 210 -25.94 -10.96 4.17
N GLY A 211 -25.87 -9.83 4.87
CA GLY A 211 -25.19 -9.72 6.16
C GLY A 211 -23.65 -9.63 6.07
N LYS A 212 -23.07 -9.66 4.87
CA LYS A 212 -21.64 -9.44 4.67
C LYS A 212 -21.28 -7.96 4.54
N THR A 213 -19.99 -7.70 4.57
CA THR A 213 -19.37 -6.40 4.29
C THR A 213 -18.78 -6.41 2.90
N CYS A 214 -19.09 -5.38 2.12
CA CYS A 214 -18.58 -5.16 0.77
C CYS A 214 -17.61 -3.98 0.78
N SER A 215 -16.52 -4.10 0.03
CA SER A 215 -15.60 -3.00 -0.21
C SER A 215 -15.58 -2.69 -1.71
N LEU A 216 -15.75 -1.41 -2.06
CA LEU A 216 -15.44 -0.93 -3.39
C LEU A 216 -13.95 -0.67 -3.46
N VAL A 217 -13.27 -1.32 -4.39
CA VAL A 217 -11.81 -1.26 -4.54
C VAL A 217 -11.48 -0.87 -5.97
N PHE A 218 -10.54 0.05 -6.15
CA PHE A 218 -9.92 0.35 -7.43
C PHE A 218 -8.48 -0.18 -7.40
N LEU A 219 -8.18 -1.16 -8.24
CA LEU A 219 -6.86 -1.74 -8.37
C LEU A 219 -6.14 -1.02 -9.50
N PHE A 220 -4.89 -0.60 -9.27
CA PHE A 220 -4.13 0.07 -10.30
C PHE A 220 -2.70 -0.48 -10.33
N PRO A 221 -2.48 -1.69 -10.87
CA PRO A 221 -1.16 -2.32 -10.95
C PRO A 221 -0.20 -1.54 -11.86
N GLN A 222 1.08 -1.88 -11.84
CA GLN A 222 1.98 -1.34 -12.84
C GLN A 222 1.67 -1.98 -14.19
N LYS A 223 1.93 -1.24 -15.28
CA LYS A 223 1.70 -1.75 -16.63
C LYS A 223 2.49 -3.03 -16.94
N ALA A 224 3.62 -3.23 -16.26
CA ALA A 224 4.45 -4.42 -16.37
C ALA A 224 3.83 -5.67 -15.73
N ASP A 225 2.88 -5.50 -14.80
CA ASP A 225 2.22 -6.60 -14.10
C ASP A 225 1.01 -7.13 -14.88
N LEU A 226 0.47 -6.33 -15.81
CA LEU A 226 -0.72 -6.64 -16.58
C LEU A 226 -0.44 -7.71 -17.63
N GLN A 227 -1.33 -8.71 -17.72
CA GLN A 227 -1.26 -9.75 -18.75
C GLN A 227 -2.23 -9.49 -19.90
N THR A 228 -3.47 -9.17 -19.57
CA THR A 228 -4.60 -9.06 -20.51
C THR A 228 -5.31 -7.71 -20.43
N SER A 229 -4.98 -6.90 -19.44
CA SER A 229 -5.41 -5.51 -19.32
C SER A 229 -4.36 -4.51 -19.83
N SER A 230 -4.77 -3.26 -20.01
CA SER A 230 -3.87 -2.15 -20.27
C SER A 230 -4.53 -0.84 -19.85
N PHE A 231 -3.71 0.18 -19.61
CA PHE A 231 -4.20 1.53 -19.37
C PHE A 231 -3.36 2.60 -20.07
N THR A 232 -3.99 3.76 -20.25
CA THR A 232 -3.34 5.06 -20.48
C THR A 232 -3.63 5.97 -19.30
N PHE A 233 -2.61 6.67 -18.81
CA PHE A 233 -2.73 7.51 -17.62
C PHE A 233 -1.84 8.74 -17.73
N SER A 234 -2.41 9.89 -17.40
CA SER A 234 -1.69 11.16 -17.26
C SER A 234 -2.47 12.10 -16.34
N GLY A 235 -1.82 13.19 -15.91
CA GLY A 235 -2.40 14.16 -14.99
C GLY A 235 -2.03 13.89 -13.53
N ASP A 236 -2.85 14.39 -12.61
CA ASP A 236 -2.58 14.42 -11.17
C ASP A 236 -3.06 13.18 -10.39
N GLY A 237 -3.72 12.22 -11.04
CA GLY A 237 -4.27 11.03 -10.40
C GLY A 237 -5.56 11.25 -9.61
N LYS A 238 -6.07 12.48 -9.48
CA LYS A 238 -7.29 12.75 -8.71
C LYS A 238 -8.55 12.28 -9.43
N ILE A 239 -9.20 11.28 -8.85
CA ILE A 239 -10.49 10.73 -9.28
C ILE A 239 -11.45 10.81 -8.11
N ASP A 240 -12.62 11.39 -8.34
CA ASP A 240 -13.72 11.39 -7.39
C ASP A 240 -14.64 10.19 -7.62
N PHE A 241 -14.99 9.52 -6.54
CA PHE A 241 -15.86 8.35 -6.56
C PHE A 241 -17.18 8.68 -5.88
N ALA A 242 -18.28 8.25 -6.49
CA ALA A 242 -19.60 8.47 -5.94
C ALA A 242 -20.47 7.21 -6.06
N LYS A 243 -21.33 6.96 -5.07
CA LYS A 243 -22.42 5.99 -5.18
C LYS A 243 -23.64 6.68 -5.77
N LEU A 244 -24.23 6.10 -6.80
CA LEU A 244 -25.43 6.66 -7.43
C LEU A 244 -26.72 6.15 -6.78
N SER A 245 -27.79 6.94 -6.92
CA SER A 245 -29.10 6.68 -6.31
C SER A 245 -29.83 5.47 -6.91
N GLN A 246 -29.52 5.13 -8.16
CA GLN A 246 -30.06 3.98 -8.88
C GLN A 246 -29.03 3.43 -9.88
N PRO A 247 -29.18 2.17 -10.33
CA PRO A 247 -28.35 1.60 -11.39
C PRO A 247 -28.41 2.41 -12.69
N ALA A 248 -27.29 2.49 -13.42
CA ALA A 248 -27.29 2.98 -14.78
C ALA A 248 -27.81 1.93 -15.77
N SER A 249 -28.06 2.34 -17.01
CA SER A 249 -28.47 1.45 -18.11
C SER A 249 -27.73 1.82 -19.40
N SER A 250 -27.89 1.02 -20.45
CA SER A 250 -27.38 1.38 -21.79
C SER A 250 -28.07 2.59 -22.44
N SER A 251 -29.08 3.18 -21.78
CA SER A 251 -29.72 4.44 -22.18
C SER A 251 -29.25 5.64 -21.37
N THR A 252 -28.32 5.43 -20.43
CA THR A 252 -27.78 6.47 -19.59
C THR A 252 -26.89 7.41 -20.40
N THR A 253 -27.10 8.71 -20.21
CA THR A 253 -26.37 9.84 -20.79
C THR A 253 -25.94 10.76 -19.65
N PHE A 254 -25.13 11.76 -19.94
CA PHE A 254 -24.76 12.78 -18.95
C PHE A 254 -25.99 13.48 -18.33
N ASN A 255 -27.00 13.84 -19.15
CA ASN A 255 -28.18 14.56 -18.70
C ASN A 255 -29.17 13.73 -17.87
N ASN A 256 -29.18 12.41 -18.03
CA ASN A 256 -30.12 11.53 -17.33
C ASN A 256 -29.43 10.57 -16.35
N ALA A 257 -28.13 10.74 -16.11
CA ALA A 257 -27.38 9.94 -15.16
C ALA A 257 -28.06 9.97 -13.77
N PRO A 258 -28.15 8.81 -13.08
CA PRO A 258 -28.73 8.79 -11.75
C PRO A 258 -27.96 9.74 -10.82
N SER A 259 -28.68 10.44 -9.93
CA SER A 259 -28.07 11.41 -9.02
C SER A 259 -27.11 10.74 -8.04
N VAL A 260 -26.11 11.48 -7.56
CA VAL A 260 -25.23 11.03 -6.48
C VAL A 260 -26.05 10.86 -5.20
N SER A 261 -26.02 9.65 -4.64
CA SER A 261 -26.64 9.33 -3.34
C SER A 261 -25.67 9.45 -2.17
N ALA A 262 -24.40 9.15 -2.41
CA ALA A 262 -23.32 9.36 -1.47
C ALA A 262 -22.05 9.72 -2.24
N ASP A 263 -21.43 10.82 -1.86
CA ASP A 263 -20.08 11.16 -2.28
C ASP A 263 -19.09 10.30 -1.47
N LEU A 264 -18.25 9.54 -2.16
CA LEU A 264 -17.24 8.65 -1.54
C LEU A 264 -15.87 9.34 -1.49
N GLY A 265 -15.76 10.54 -2.06
CA GLY A 265 -14.59 11.39 -2.01
C GLY A 265 -13.59 11.16 -3.14
N THR A 266 -12.58 12.01 -3.12
CA THR A 266 -11.51 12.02 -4.11
C THR A 266 -10.29 11.22 -3.63
N ILE A 267 -9.81 10.33 -4.48
CA ILE A 267 -8.59 9.54 -4.28
C ILE A 267 -7.57 9.95 -5.34
N THR A 268 -6.32 10.11 -4.92
CA THR A 268 -5.18 10.31 -5.83
C THR A 268 -4.61 8.95 -6.20
N VAL A 269 -4.98 8.44 -7.37
CA VAL A 269 -4.55 7.14 -7.86
C VAL A 269 -3.22 7.21 -8.59
N SER A 270 -2.43 6.14 -8.50
CA SER A 270 -1.19 5.98 -9.26
C SER A 270 -0.90 4.50 -9.51
N PRO A 271 -0.27 4.14 -10.65
CA PRO A 271 0.09 2.75 -10.95
C PRO A 271 0.97 2.12 -9.88
N GLY A 272 0.81 0.81 -9.67
CA GLY A 272 1.46 0.01 -8.63
C GLY A 272 0.74 0.01 -7.28
N ASN A 273 -0.52 0.45 -7.20
CA ASN A 273 -1.24 0.61 -5.93
C ASN A 273 -2.64 -0.02 -5.96
N SER A 274 -3.24 -0.14 -4.79
CA SER A 274 -4.63 -0.57 -4.61
C SER A 274 -5.34 0.40 -3.67
N PHE A 275 -6.57 0.78 -4.02
CA PHE A 275 -7.31 1.82 -3.33
C PHE A 275 -8.65 1.28 -2.86
N VAL A 276 -8.87 1.18 -1.55
CA VAL A 276 -10.22 0.95 -1.01
C VAL A 276 -10.96 2.28 -1.03
N VAL A 277 -11.98 2.37 -1.88
CA VAL A 277 -12.78 3.58 -2.05
C VAL A 277 -13.78 3.73 -0.91
N SER A 278 -14.49 2.66 -0.58
CA SER A 278 -15.47 2.66 0.49
C SER A 278 -15.73 1.24 0.98
N THR A 279 -16.15 1.11 2.23
CA THR A 279 -16.62 -0.16 2.81
C THR A 279 -18.00 0.04 3.41
N PHE A 280 -18.92 -0.85 3.08
CA PHE A 280 -20.34 -0.74 3.39
C PHE A 280 -20.98 -2.12 3.54
N SER A 281 -22.17 -2.19 4.14
CA SER A 281 -22.94 -3.45 4.18
C SER A 281 -23.35 -3.86 2.77
N CYS A 282 -23.14 -5.13 2.41
CA CYS A 282 -23.48 -5.62 1.09
C CYS A 282 -25.00 -5.46 0.82
N PRO A 283 -25.40 -4.73 -0.24
CA PRO A 283 -26.80 -4.60 -0.64
C PRO A 283 -27.23 -5.85 -1.40
N ALA A 284 -27.24 -6.98 -0.70
CA ALA A 284 -27.48 -8.30 -1.28
C ALA A 284 -28.79 -8.37 -2.07
N GLY A 285 -28.73 -8.98 -3.25
CA GLY A 285 -29.85 -9.10 -4.18
C GLY A 285 -30.16 -7.82 -4.97
N GLN A 286 -29.29 -6.81 -4.91
CA GLN A 286 -29.50 -5.53 -5.59
C GLN A 286 -28.34 -5.23 -6.54
N THR A 287 -28.66 -4.52 -7.63
CA THR A 287 -27.68 -3.83 -8.43
C THR A 287 -27.36 -2.49 -7.79
N VAL A 288 -26.07 -2.15 -7.70
CA VAL A 288 -25.60 -0.82 -7.27
C VAL A 288 -24.71 -0.20 -8.32
N ALA A 289 -24.72 1.14 -8.38
CA ALA A 289 -23.91 1.90 -9.33
C ALA A 289 -22.93 2.83 -8.63
N PHE A 290 -21.73 2.91 -9.19
CA PHE A 290 -20.68 3.83 -8.77
C PHE A 290 -20.15 4.62 -9.97
N GLU A 291 -19.87 5.90 -9.77
CA GLU A 291 -19.27 6.78 -10.77
C GLU A 291 -17.81 7.06 -10.42
N MET A 292 -16.93 6.97 -11.43
CA MET A 292 -15.59 7.53 -11.42
C MET A 292 -15.58 8.79 -12.28
N LYS A 293 -15.30 9.95 -11.66
CA LYS A 293 -15.24 11.24 -12.35
C LYS A 293 -13.93 11.97 -12.09
N ASN A 294 -13.55 12.83 -13.02
CA ASN A 294 -12.34 13.63 -12.87
C ASN A 294 -12.51 14.66 -11.73
N ALA A 295 -11.49 14.80 -10.91
CA ALA A 295 -11.44 15.75 -9.79
C ALA A 295 -10.24 16.71 -9.86
N GLY A 296 -9.66 16.87 -11.05
CA GLY A 296 -8.42 17.59 -11.27
C GLY A 296 -8.03 17.57 -12.74
N SER A 297 -6.90 16.94 -13.05
CA SER A 297 -6.34 16.89 -14.41
C SER A 297 -6.17 15.48 -14.95
N THR A 298 -6.70 14.47 -14.24
CA THR A 298 -6.56 13.06 -14.59
C THR A 298 -7.20 12.72 -15.93
N ASN A 299 -6.41 12.11 -16.81
CA ASN A 299 -6.88 11.42 -18.00
C ASN A 299 -6.46 9.96 -17.88
N LEU A 300 -7.46 9.10 -17.65
CA LEU A 300 -7.30 7.67 -17.42
C LEU A 300 -8.26 6.93 -18.36
N GLU A 301 -7.74 5.92 -19.05
CA GLU A 301 -8.55 4.91 -19.71
C GLU A 301 -7.91 3.54 -19.46
N PHE A 302 -8.68 2.57 -19.01
CA PHE A 302 -8.21 1.22 -18.69
C PHE A 302 -9.22 0.18 -19.15
N PHE A 303 -8.74 -1.01 -19.53
CA PHE A 303 -9.58 -2.17 -19.79
C PHE A 303 -9.88 -2.88 -18.47
N GLU A 304 -11.16 -2.98 -18.11
CA GLU A 304 -11.59 -3.71 -16.91
C GLU A 304 -11.34 -5.20 -17.11
N ASP A 305 -10.61 -5.81 -16.19
CA ASP A 305 -10.24 -7.21 -16.29
C ASP A 305 -10.29 -7.89 -14.92
N PHE A 306 -10.43 -9.22 -14.90
CA PHE A 306 -10.41 -10.04 -13.69
C PHE A 306 -9.23 -11.02 -13.66
N ASN A 307 -8.39 -11.04 -14.71
CA ASN A 307 -7.16 -11.82 -14.76
C ASN A 307 -6.10 -11.31 -13.76
N PRO A 308 -5.02 -12.08 -13.48
CA PRO A 308 -3.97 -11.65 -12.56
C PRO A 308 -3.43 -10.24 -12.87
N ALA A 309 -3.24 -9.46 -11.80
CA ALA A 309 -3.08 -7.99 -11.85
C ALA A 309 -4.26 -7.29 -12.57
N PRO A 310 -5.48 -7.43 -12.04
CA PRO A 310 -6.66 -6.79 -12.62
C PRO A 310 -6.62 -5.27 -12.38
N ILE A 311 -7.22 -4.53 -13.32
CA ILE A 311 -7.61 -3.13 -13.14
C ILE A 311 -9.12 -3.10 -13.03
#